data_AF-A0A7X5WNK1-F1
#
_entry.id   AF-A0A7X5WNK1-F1
#
_cell.length_a   1.000
_cell.length_b   1.000
_cell.length_c   1.000
_cell.angle_alpha   90.00
_cell.angle_beta   90.00
_cell.angle_gamma   90.00
#
_symmetry.space_group_name_H-M   'P 1'
#
loop_
_entity.id
_entity.type
_entity.pdbx_description
1 polymer ?
#
loop_
_entity_poly.entity_id
_entity_poly.type
_entity_poly.pdbx_seq_one_letter_code
_entity_poly.pdbx_strand_id
1 'polypeptide(L)'
;GGVGGYILGAADTATYDRLAEETWFPPLRGRYPRGTFPQGTADGDCENFVHSPPVMPVEIVESHPAHLHIDLLPRLQRQGLGRRLVDEFLALVRAAGADALHLGCSPENADAIAFYRRLGFEDLLAGFVWGRSTEPLSS
;
A
#
# COMPACT_ATOMS: atom_id res chain seq x y z
N GLY A 1 17.77 -20.54 -3.76
CA GLY A 1 17.19 -19.39 -3.04
C GLY A 1 16.86 -18.32 -4.06
N GLY A 2 15.76 -17.60 -3.88
CA GLY A 2 15.30 -16.56 -4.80
C GLY A 2 14.31 -15.63 -4.12
N VAL A 3 13.94 -14.54 -4.79
CA VAL A 3 12.98 -13.56 -4.27
C VAL A 3 11.67 -14.26 -3.90
N GLY A 4 11.17 -13.98 -2.70
CA GLY A 4 9.95 -14.58 -2.18
C GLY A 4 8.99 -13.62 -1.50
N GLY A 5 9.29 -12.33 -1.53
CA GLY A 5 8.43 -11.29 -1.00
C GLY A 5 9.11 -9.93 -1.09
N TYR A 6 8.33 -8.88 -0.81
CA TYR A 6 8.77 -7.50 -0.82
C TYR A 6 8.02 -6.68 0.23
N ILE A 7 8.60 -5.53 0.56
CA ILE A 7 7.88 -4.37 1.10
C ILE A 7 8.34 -3.14 0.33
N LEU A 8 7.41 -2.26 -0.01
CA LEU A 8 7.67 -1.01 -0.72
C LEU A 8 6.61 0.03 -0.32
N GLY A 9 6.83 1.28 -0.68
CA GLY A 9 5.89 2.36 -0.43
C GLY A 9 6.53 3.74 -0.58
N ALA A 10 5.83 4.77 -0.13
CA ALA A 10 6.29 6.16 -0.17
C ALA A 10 6.17 6.82 1.20
N ALA A 11 7.10 7.72 1.52
CA ALA A 11 7.03 8.54 2.74
C ALA A 11 6.03 9.70 2.62
N ASP A 12 5.69 10.10 1.40
CA ASP A 12 4.73 11.16 1.10
C ASP A 12 3.87 10.73 -0.10
N THR A 13 2.61 10.40 0.21
CA THR A 13 1.61 9.94 -0.75
C THR A 13 1.23 11.04 -1.74
N ALA A 14 1.15 12.30 -1.30
CA ALA A 14 0.81 13.40 -2.18
C ALA A 14 1.92 13.65 -3.23
N THR A 15 3.18 13.60 -2.80
CA THR A 15 4.32 13.67 -3.72
C THR A 15 4.37 12.45 -4.65
N TYR A 16 4.12 11.25 -4.13
CA TYR A 16 4.05 10.02 -4.93
C TYR A 16 2.96 10.10 -6.01
N ASP A 17 1.73 10.46 -5.65
CA ASP A 17 0.58 10.53 -6.56
C ASP A 17 0.83 11.55 -7.68
N ARG A 18 1.36 12.72 -7.32
CA ARG A 18 1.73 13.75 -8.30
C ARG A 18 2.79 13.23 -9.29
N LEU A 19 3.87 12.61 -8.79
CA LEU A 19 4.93 12.07 -9.64
C LEU A 19 4.42 10.91 -10.52
N ALA A 20 3.54 10.07 -9.99
CA ALA A 20 2.93 8.98 -10.73
C ALA A 20 2.09 9.50 -11.90
N GLU A 21 1.29 10.54 -11.67
CA GLU A 21 0.49 11.19 -12.73
C GLU A 21 1.35 11.92 -13.76
N GLU A 22 2.44 12.56 -13.33
CA GLU A 22 3.35 13.27 -14.22
C GLU A 22 4.21 12.33 -15.09
N THR A 23 4.63 11.18 -14.54
CA THR A 23 5.74 10.40 -15.13
C THR A 23 5.43 8.92 -15.37
N TRP A 24 4.56 8.30 -14.56
CA TRP A 24 4.33 6.86 -14.59
C TRP A 24 3.12 6.47 -15.44
N PHE A 25 1.97 7.09 -15.16
CA PHE A 25 0.73 6.75 -15.85
C PHE A 25 0.68 7.17 -17.33
N PRO A 26 1.20 8.34 -17.77
CA PRO A 26 1.11 8.76 -19.17
C PRO A 26 1.64 7.74 -20.19
N PRO A 27 2.86 7.17 -20.07
CA PRO A 27 3.31 6.14 -21.01
C PRO A 27 2.49 4.84 -20.93
N LEU A 28 1.99 4.48 -19.74
CA LEU A 28 1.14 3.30 -19.58
C LEU A 28 -0.22 3.46 -20.27
N ARG A 29 -0.82 4.65 -20.21
CA ARG A 29 -2.08 4.95 -20.92
C ARG A 29 -1.91 4.88 -22.44
N GLY A 30 -0.72 5.20 -22.95
CA GLY A 30 -0.37 4.99 -24.36
C GLY A 30 -0.20 3.51 -24.72
N ARG A 31 0.38 2.71 -23.81
CA ARG A 31 0.55 1.25 -24.00
C ARG A 31 -0.74 0.46 -23.83
N TYR A 32 -1.65 0.93 -23.00
CA TYR A 32 -2.94 0.32 -22.69
C TYR A 32 -4.08 1.33 -22.93
N PRO A 33 -4.45 1.65 -24.19
CA PRO A 33 -5.54 2.56 -24.48
C PRO A 33 -6.88 2.07 -23.92
N ARG A 34 -7.82 2.99 -23.64
CA ARG A 34 -9.16 2.61 -23.16
C ARG A 34 -9.89 1.71 -24.16
N GLY A 35 -10.54 0.67 -23.67
CA GLY A 35 -11.26 -0.32 -24.46
C GLY A 35 -10.37 -1.37 -25.11
N THR A 36 -9.12 -1.54 -24.65
CA THR A 36 -8.24 -2.65 -25.07
C THR A 36 -8.79 -3.97 -24.55
N PHE A 37 -9.30 -3.97 -23.31
CA PHE A 37 -9.85 -5.16 -22.67
C PHE A 37 -11.37 -5.04 -22.47
N PRO A 38 -12.12 -6.17 -22.51
CA PRO A 38 -13.55 -6.15 -22.24
C PRO A 38 -13.86 -5.65 -20.82
N GLN A 39 -14.93 -4.85 -20.69
CA GLN A 39 -15.41 -4.39 -19.39
C GLN A 39 -15.83 -5.56 -18.49
N GLY A 40 -15.58 -5.45 -17.18
CA GLY A 40 -15.90 -6.48 -16.19
C GLY A 40 -14.93 -7.67 -16.16
N THR A 41 -13.80 -7.57 -16.87
CA THR A 41 -12.69 -8.52 -16.75
C THR A 41 -11.60 -7.93 -15.86
N ALA A 42 -10.79 -8.78 -15.23
CA ALA A 42 -9.66 -8.33 -14.40
C ALA A 42 -8.69 -7.43 -15.19
N ASP A 43 -8.44 -7.74 -16.46
CA ASP A 43 -7.59 -6.89 -17.31
C ASP A 43 -8.25 -5.54 -17.61
N GLY A 44 -9.58 -5.52 -17.81
CA GLY A 44 -10.35 -4.28 -17.92
C GLY A 44 -10.32 -3.44 -16.65
N ASP A 45 -10.31 -4.08 -15.47
CA ASP A 45 -10.19 -3.37 -14.19
C ASP A 45 -8.78 -2.78 -14.01
N CYS A 46 -7.73 -3.50 -14.40
CA CYS A 46 -6.37 -2.98 -14.45
C CYS A 46 -6.22 -1.81 -15.44
N GLU A 47 -6.84 -1.91 -16.62
CA GLU A 47 -6.92 -0.80 -17.57
C GLU A 47 -7.57 0.43 -16.93
N ASN A 48 -8.73 0.24 -16.29
CA ASN A 48 -9.42 1.32 -15.59
C ASN A 48 -8.55 1.95 -14.49
N PHE A 49 -7.82 1.15 -13.72
CA PHE A 49 -6.88 1.65 -12.70
C PHE A 49 -5.79 2.55 -13.31
N VAL A 50 -5.22 2.18 -14.45
CA VAL A 50 -4.18 2.98 -15.13
C VAL A 50 -4.72 4.35 -15.59
N HIS A 51 -5.98 4.39 -16.05
CA HIS A 51 -6.60 5.62 -16.55
C HIS A 51 -7.32 6.44 -15.48
N SER A 52 -7.65 5.82 -14.35
CA SER A 52 -8.42 6.43 -13.26
C SER A 52 -8.02 5.77 -11.94
N PRO A 53 -6.77 6.01 -11.48
CA PRO A 53 -6.29 5.41 -10.25
C PRO A 53 -7.14 5.90 -9.07
N PRO A 54 -7.41 5.04 -8.07
CA PRO A 54 -8.09 5.46 -6.86
C PRO A 54 -7.23 6.48 -6.12
N VAL A 55 -7.87 7.54 -5.64
CA VAL A 55 -7.23 8.57 -4.84
C VAL A 55 -7.59 8.33 -3.38
N MET A 56 -6.59 8.33 -2.50
CA MET A 56 -6.84 8.25 -1.07
C MET A 56 -7.53 9.53 -0.55
N PRO A 57 -8.49 9.42 0.39
CA PRO A 57 -9.09 10.59 1.01
C PRO A 57 -8.04 11.53 1.59
N VAL A 58 -8.23 12.84 1.38
CA VAL A 58 -7.25 13.86 1.76
C VAL A 58 -6.96 13.84 3.25
N GLU A 59 -7.98 13.58 4.07
CA GLU A 59 -7.87 13.52 5.53
C GLU A 59 -6.97 12.37 5.99
N ILE A 60 -6.95 11.26 5.24
CA ILE A 60 -6.05 10.13 5.50
C ILE A 60 -4.63 10.49 5.08
N VAL A 61 -4.45 11.11 3.91
CA VAL A 61 -3.12 11.52 3.43
C VAL A 61 -2.50 12.58 4.35
N GLU A 62 -3.29 13.50 4.90
CA GLU A 62 -2.79 14.51 5.83
C GLU A 62 -2.39 13.91 7.19
N SER A 63 -3.17 12.95 7.71
CA SER A 63 -2.90 12.33 9.02
C SER A 63 -1.90 11.18 8.97
N HIS A 64 -1.80 10.48 7.84
CA HIS A 64 -0.97 9.31 7.59
C HIS A 64 -0.25 9.48 6.24
N PRO A 65 0.75 10.37 6.14
CA PRO A 65 1.30 10.81 4.87
C PRO A 65 2.02 9.71 4.08
N ALA A 66 2.59 8.73 4.76
CA ALA A 66 3.24 7.62 4.11
C ALA A 66 2.28 6.46 3.81
N HIS A 67 2.64 5.60 2.87
CA HIS A 67 1.90 4.36 2.62
C HIS A 67 2.84 3.19 2.32
N LEU A 68 2.33 1.96 2.44
CA LEU A 68 3.07 0.74 2.13
C LEU A 68 2.26 -0.30 1.37
N HIS A 69 2.99 -1.20 0.70
CA HIS A 69 2.49 -2.47 0.19
C HIS A 69 3.50 -3.58 0.49
N ILE A 70 3.00 -4.73 0.95
CA ILE A 70 3.81 -5.87 1.38
C ILE A 70 3.16 -7.16 0.92
N ASP A 71 3.96 -8.03 0.29
CA ASP A 71 3.54 -9.38 -0.05
C ASP A 71 4.65 -10.39 0.21
N LEU A 72 4.25 -11.55 0.72
CA LEU A 72 5.12 -12.70 0.94
C LEU A 72 4.50 -13.92 0.28
N LEU A 73 5.29 -14.66 -0.49
CA LEU A 73 4.89 -15.96 -1.01
C LEU A 73 4.61 -16.93 0.15
N PRO A 74 3.67 -17.89 0.00
CA PRO A 74 3.21 -18.75 1.09
C PRO A 74 4.33 -19.43 1.88
N ARG A 75 5.41 -19.87 1.21
CA ARG A 75 6.59 -20.50 1.83
C ARG A 75 7.37 -19.61 2.81
N LEU A 76 7.15 -18.29 2.81
CA LEU A 76 7.81 -17.32 3.69
C LEU A 76 6.87 -16.76 4.77
N GLN A 77 5.58 -17.09 4.71
CA GLN A 77 4.59 -16.60 5.66
C GLN A 77 4.74 -17.31 7.01
N ARG A 78 4.16 -16.70 8.07
CA ARG A 78 4.11 -17.24 9.44
C ARG A 78 5.46 -17.53 10.11
N GLN A 79 6.56 -16.98 9.57
CA GLN A 79 7.93 -17.11 10.08
C GLN A 79 8.46 -15.80 10.72
N GLY A 80 7.58 -14.85 11.01
CA GLY A 80 7.94 -13.54 11.56
C GLY A 80 8.54 -12.55 10.54
N LEU A 81 8.76 -12.97 9.30
CA LEU A 81 9.35 -12.13 8.25
C LEU A 81 8.51 -10.88 7.93
N GLY A 82 7.18 -11.01 7.88
CA GLY A 82 6.29 -9.86 7.62
C GLY A 82 6.42 -8.77 8.67
N ARG A 83 6.52 -9.15 9.96
CA ARG A 83 6.76 -8.19 11.05
C ARG A 83 8.10 -7.49 10.88
N ARG A 84 9.17 -8.26 10.62
CA ARG A 84 10.52 -7.69 10.41
C ARG A 84 10.56 -6.70 9.25
N LEU A 85 9.88 -7.00 8.14
CA LEU A 85 9.79 -6.08 7.00
C LEU A 85 9.04 -4.80 7.35
N VAL A 86 7.89 -4.91 8.03
CA VAL A 86 7.12 -3.72 8.44
C VAL A 86 7.88 -2.88 9.45
N ASP A 87 8.51 -3.49 10.45
CA ASP A 87 9.29 -2.76 11.47
C ASP A 87 10.47 -1.98 10.82
N GLU A 88 11.16 -2.59 9.85
CA GLU A 88 12.21 -1.92 9.06
C GLU A 88 11.66 -0.77 8.21
N PHE A 89 10.53 -0.99 7.52
CA PHE A 89 9.90 0.03 6.69
C PHE A 89 9.41 1.23 7.51
N LEU A 90 8.83 1.00 8.69
CA LEU A 90 8.43 2.07 9.62
C LEU A 90 9.64 2.93 10.04
N ALA A 91 10.79 2.30 10.32
CA ALA A 91 12.01 3.02 10.66
C ALA A 91 12.52 3.87 9.48
N LEU A 92 12.49 3.33 8.25
CA LEU A 92 12.89 4.06 7.04
C LEU A 92 11.97 5.26 6.75
N VAL A 93 10.67 5.07 6.87
CA VAL A 93 9.67 6.14 6.65
C VAL A 93 9.79 7.23 7.71
N ARG A 94 9.99 6.86 8.98
CA ARG A 94 10.25 7.83 10.06
C ARG A 94 11.53 8.62 9.81
N ALA A 95 12.60 7.95 9.40
CA ALA A 95 13.85 8.63 9.03
C ALA A 95 13.69 9.57 7.82
N ALA A 96 12.70 9.32 6.96
CA ALA A 96 12.32 10.20 5.85
C ALA A 96 11.35 11.33 6.26
N GLY A 97 10.95 11.41 7.53
CA GLY A 97 10.16 12.52 8.09
C GLY A 97 8.66 12.28 8.23
N ALA A 98 8.17 11.05 8.00
CA ALA A 98 6.77 10.72 8.18
C ALA A 98 6.51 9.97 9.50
N ASP A 99 5.67 10.56 10.35
CA ASP A 99 5.38 10.06 11.69
C ASP A 99 4.23 9.03 11.73
N ALA A 100 3.53 8.85 10.61
CA ALA A 100 2.45 7.90 10.44
C ALA A 100 2.34 7.41 8.99
N LEU A 101 1.76 6.23 8.81
CA LEU A 101 1.51 5.64 7.49
C LEU A 101 0.19 4.90 7.41
N HIS A 102 -0.33 4.72 6.20
CA HIS A 102 -1.53 3.95 5.90
C HIS A 102 -1.28 2.82 4.89
N LEU A 103 -2.25 1.92 4.74
CA LEU A 103 -2.29 0.89 3.69
C LEU A 103 -3.72 0.50 3.36
N GLY A 104 -3.93 0.04 2.13
CA GLY A 104 -5.17 -0.60 1.71
C GLY A 104 -5.17 -2.10 2.00
N CYS A 105 -6.30 -2.63 2.47
CA CYS A 105 -6.54 -4.06 2.65
C CYS A 105 -7.98 -4.38 2.27
N SER A 106 -8.22 -5.50 1.58
CA SER A 106 -9.60 -5.98 1.36
C SER A 106 -10.23 -6.35 2.71
N PRO A 107 -11.49 -5.92 2.99
CA PRO A 107 -12.22 -6.30 4.20
C PRO A 107 -12.48 -7.80 4.32
N GLU A 108 -12.44 -8.54 3.20
CA GLU A 108 -12.59 -9.99 3.19
C GLU A 108 -11.30 -10.72 3.60
N ASN A 109 -10.15 -10.04 3.65
CA ASN A 109 -8.86 -10.65 4.00
C ASN A 109 -8.62 -10.68 5.52
N ALA A 110 -9.32 -11.60 6.19
CA ALA A 110 -9.24 -11.75 7.65
C ALA A 110 -7.81 -12.01 8.18
N ASP A 111 -6.98 -12.75 7.43
CA ASP A 111 -5.60 -13.04 7.83
C ASP A 111 -4.71 -11.79 7.80
N ALA A 112 -4.84 -10.96 6.76
CA ALA A 112 -4.12 -9.69 6.67
C ALA A 112 -4.61 -8.70 7.74
N ILE A 113 -5.92 -8.61 7.98
CA ILE A 113 -6.49 -7.77 9.04
C ILE A 113 -5.93 -8.18 10.42
N ALA A 114 -5.92 -9.48 10.73
CA ALA A 114 -5.34 -10.00 11.98
C ALA A 114 -3.82 -9.77 12.06
N PHE A 115 -3.12 -9.74 10.93
CA PHE A 115 -1.71 -9.35 10.87
C PHE A 115 -1.52 -7.87 11.20
N TYR A 116 -2.23 -6.96 10.54
CA TYR A 116 -2.09 -5.52 10.76
C TYR A 116 -2.48 -5.09 12.17
N ARG A 117 -3.57 -5.65 12.75
CA ARG A 117 -3.93 -5.41 14.15
C ARG A 117 -2.82 -5.80 15.13
N ARG A 118 -2.16 -6.94 14.93
CA ARG A 118 -1.00 -7.36 15.76
C ARG A 118 0.21 -6.45 15.59
N LEU A 119 0.26 -5.70 14.49
CA LEU A 119 1.26 -4.67 14.24
C LEU A 119 0.80 -3.29 14.71
N GLY A 120 -0.31 -3.16 15.44
CA GLY A 120 -0.79 -1.89 15.97
C GLY A 120 -1.41 -0.96 14.92
N PHE A 121 -1.83 -1.49 13.77
CA PHE A 121 -2.64 -0.73 12.82
C PHE A 121 -4.10 -0.69 13.26
N GLU A 122 -4.71 0.46 13.02
CA GLU A 122 -6.10 0.77 13.32
C GLU A 122 -6.88 1.01 12.03
N ASP A 123 -8.19 0.77 12.07
CA ASP A 123 -9.09 0.99 10.94
C ASP A 123 -9.36 2.48 10.77
N LEU A 124 -9.02 3.03 9.61
CA LEU A 124 -9.23 4.43 9.25
C LEU A 124 -10.43 4.63 8.32
N LEU A 125 -10.87 3.58 7.62
CA LEU A 125 -11.92 3.68 6.62
C LEU A 125 -12.66 2.35 6.42
N ALA A 126 -13.56 2.05 7.36
CA ALA A 126 -14.54 0.97 7.26
C ALA A 126 -13.95 -0.40 6.82
N GLY A 127 -12.75 -0.73 7.30
CA GLY A 127 -12.03 -1.96 7.04
C GLY A 127 -11.18 -1.97 5.78
N PHE A 128 -11.26 -0.93 4.94
CA PHE A 128 -10.50 -0.83 3.69
C PHE A 128 -9.11 -0.21 3.87
N VAL A 129 -9.00 0.77 4.77
CA VAL A 129 -7.75 1.50 5.00
C VAL A 129 -7.34 1.36 6.45
N TRP A 130 -6.08 1.02 6.67
CA TRP A 130 -5.50 0.80 7.98
C TRP A 130 -4.29 1.69 8.16
N GLY A 131 -4.09 2.26 9.35
CA GLY A 131 -2.93 3.12 9.59
C GLY A 131 -2.42 3.05 11.02
N ARG A 132 -1.19 3.55 11.20
CA ARG A 132 -0.56 3.71 12.51
C ARG A 132 0.55 4.74 12.48
N SER A 133 0.96 5.18 13.67
CA SER A 133 2.22 5.87 13.88
C SER A 133 3.43 4.99 13.54
N THR A 134 4.50 5.62 13.06
CA THR A 134 5.82 5.00 12.84
C THR A 134 6.60 4.80 14.13
N GLU A 135 6.11 5.26 15.28
CA GLU A 135 6.72 4.99 16.58
C GLU A 135 6.77 3.49 16.87
N PRO A 136 7.85 2.98 17.51
CA PRO A 136 7.91 1.60 17.94
C PRO A 136 6.75 1.27 18.89
N LEU A 137 6.22 0.05 18.81
CA LEU A 137 5.23 -0.40 19.78
C LEU A 137 5.89 -0.50 21.16
N SER A 138 5.29 0.11 22.17
CA SER A 138 5.70 -0.10 23.57
C SER A 138 5.59 -1.58 23.91
N SER A 139 6.68 -2.15 24.42
CA SER A 139 6.79 -3.53 24.90
C SER A 139 5.97 -3.78 26.17
#